data_AF-A0A961C8I4-F1
#
_entry.id   AF-A0A961C8I4-F1
#
_cell.length_a   1.000
_cell.length_b   1.000
_cell.length_c   1.000
_cell.angle_alpha   90.00
_cell.angle_beta   90.00
_cell.angle_gamma   90.00
#
_symmetry.space_group_name_H-M   'P 1'
#
loop_
_entity.id
_entity.type
_entity.pdbx_description
1 polymer ?
#
loop_
_entity_poly.entity_id
_entity_poly.type
_entity_poly.pdbx_seq_one_letter_code
_entity_poly.pdbx_strand_id
1 'polypeptide(L)'
;MEQPAIATLGELRASGWRSEPVKSEIRRNLVDRLKADEPIFPEVLGYEDTVFPQLQNALLAGHDIVFLGERGQAKTRIIRSLVELLDEWMPIIAGSE
;
A
#
# COMPACT_ATOMS: atom_id res chain seq x y z
N MET A 1 -6.34 13.55 -0.92
CA MET A 1 -5.77 14.76 -0.28
C MET A 1 -5.53 15.81 -1.36
N GLU A 2 -5.01 16.99 -1.04
CA GLU A 2 -4.65 17.99 -2.06
C GLU A 2 -3.30 17.61 -2.71
N GLN A 3 -3.18 17.74 -4.03
CA GLN A 3 -1.97 17.37 -4.76
C GLN A 3 -0.80 18.29 -4.38
N PRO A 4 0.41 17.76 -4.11
CA PRO A 4 1.57 18.60 -3.82
C PRO A 4 1.92 19.52 -4.99
N ALA A 5 2.05 20.83 -4.72
CA ALA A 5 2.49 21.84 -5.69
C ALA A 5 4.03 21.84 -5.85
N ILE A 6 4.61 20.70 -6.22
CA ILE A 6 6.05 20.52 -6.45
C ILE A 6 6.28 20.38 -7.96
N ALA A 7 7.04 21.30 -8.57
CA ALA A 7 7.24 21.35 -10.01
C ALA A 7 8.69 21.09 -10.44
N THR A 8 9.65 21.15 -9.51
CA THR A 8 11.07 20.97 -9.81
C THR A 8 11.72 19.89 -8.95
N LEU A 9 12.83 19.32 -9.45
CA LEU A 9 13.65 18.40 -8.65
C LEU A 9 14.21 19.06 -7.39
N GLY A 10 14.48 20.37 -7.44
CA GLY A 10 14.93 21.14 -6.27
C GLY A 10 13.88 21.18 -5.17
N GLU A 11 12.63 21.50 -5.54
CA GLU A 11 11.48 21.49 -4.62
C GLU A 11 11.19 20.09 -4.09
N LEU A 12 11.28 19.05 -4.93
CA LEU A 12 11.09 17.65 -4.51
C LEU A 12 12.13 17.22 -3.47
N ARG A 13 13.39 17.64 -3.63
CA ARG A 13 14.42 17.39 -2.61
C ARG A 13 14.17 18.18 -1.33
N ALA A 14 13.71 19.43 -1.46
CA ALA A 14 13.40 20.29 -0.33
C ALA A 14 12.19 19.82 0.48
N SER A 15 11.21 19.13 -0.15
CA SER A 15 10.08 18.52 0.56
C SER A 15 10.46 17.32 1.43
N GLY A 16 11.71 16.84 1.30
CA GLY A 16 12.20 15.68 2.04
C GLY A 16 11.78 14.34 1.41
N TRP A 17 11.20 14.35 0.21
CA TRP A 17 10.84 13.13 -0.50
C TRP A 17 12.06 12.23 -0.71
N ARG A 18 11.87 10.92 -0.50
CA ARG A 18 12.89 9.90 -0.71
C ARG A 18 12.28 8.75 -1.50
N SER A 19 13.03 8.25 -2.48
CA SER A 19 12.67 7.01 -3.15
C SER A 19 12.83 5.86 -2.16
N GLU A 20 11.78 5.03 -2.08
CA GLU A 20 11.72 3.87 -1.21
C GLU A 20 11.18 2.68 -2.03
N PRO A 21 11.65 1.45 -1.80
CA PRO A 21 11.04 0.28 -2.46
C PRO A 21 9.58 0.12 -2.05
N VAL A 22 8.72 -0.28 -3.00
CA VAL A 22 7.27 -0.49 -2.79
C VAL A 22 6.97 -1.36 -1.55
N LYS A 23 7.75 -2.40 -1.29
CA LYS A 23 7.57 -3.25 -0.10
C LYS A 23 7.76 -2.48 1.21
N SER A 24 8.71 -1.57 1.25
CA SER A 24 9.01 -0.77 2.44
C SER A 24 7.95 0.32 2.65
N GLU A 25 7.49 0.95 1.57
CA GLU A 25 6.35 1.89 1.56
C GLU A 25 5.08 1.23 2.09
N ILE A 26 4.68 0.09 1.52
CA ILE A 26 3.51 -0.70 1.98
C ILE A 26 3.65 -1.04 3.46
N ARG A 27 4.84 -1.47 3.91
CA ARG A 27 5.08 -1.81 5.31
C ARG A 27 4.92 -0.59 6.22
N ARG A 28 5.50 0.55 5.86
CA ARG A 28 5.41 1.81 6.62
C ARG A 28 3.96 2.24 6.76
N ASN A 29 3.24 2.31 5.65
CA ASN A 29 1.86 2.77 5.61
C ASN A 29 0.92 1.77 6.32
N LEU A 30 1.19 0.46 6.24
CA LEU A 30 0.47 -0.55 7.02
C LEU A 30 0.66 -0.35 8.54
N VAL A 31 1.88 -0.07 9.00
CA VAL A 31 2.15 0.21 10.42
C VAL A 31 1.37 1.43 10.89
N ASP A 32 1.31 2.48 10.10
CA ASP A 32 0.59 3.71 10.46
C ASP A 32 -0.92 3.48 10.51
N ARG A 33 -1.48 2.73 9.54
CA ARG A 33 -2.90 2.34 9.51
C ARG A 33 -3.29 1.45 10.70
N LEU A 34 -2.42 0.50 11.08
CA LEU A 34 -2.60 -0.34 12.26
C LEU A 34 -2.58 0.47 13.57
N LYS A 35 -1.69 1.47 13.68
CA LYS A 35 -1.65 2.37 14.86
C LYS A 35 -2.90 3.26 14.96
N ALA A 36 -3.48 3.62 13.81
CA ALA A 36 -4.70 4.41 13.72
C ALA A 36 -5.99 3.59 13.93
N ASP A 37 -5.87 2.26 14.07
CA ASP A 37 -7.01 1.32 14.13
C ASP A 37 -7.94 1.43 12.90
N GLU A 38 -7.35 1.77 11.74
CA GLU A 38 -8.07 1.92 10.49
C GLU A 38 -8.22 0.56 9.77
N PRO A 39 -9.39 0.29 9.15
CA PRO A 39 -9.58 -0.95 8.42
C PRO A 39 -8.67 -1.03 7.19
N ILE A 40 -7.93 -2.13 7.06
CA ILE A 40 -7.03 -2.39 5.93
C ILE A 40 -7.77 -3.02 4.74
N PHE A 41 -8.80 -3.82 5.01
CA PHE A 41 -9.56 -4.56 3.99
C PHE A 41 -11.07 -4.29 4.10
N PRO A 42 -11.54 -3.03 4.02
CA PRO A 42 -12.92 -2.67 4.32
C PRO A 42 -13.96 -3.33 3.40
N GLU A 43 -13.57 -3.70 2.18
CA GLU A 43 -14.49 -4.30 1.22
C GLU A 43 -14.56 -5.83 1.26
N VAL A 44 -13.75 -6.49 2.09
CA VAL A 44 -13.63 -7.96 2.12
C VAL A 44 -14.11 -8.48 3.47
N LEU A 45 -15.17 -9.28 3.47
CA LEU A 45 -15.80 -9.84 4.66
C LEU A 45 -15.43 -11.33 4.85
N GLY A 46 -15.28 -11.77 6.10
CA GLY A 46 -15.19 -13.19 6.47
C GLY A 46 -13.78 -13.78 6.50
N TYR A 47 -12.75 -12.94 6.43
CA TYR A 47 -11.34 -13.34 6.49
C TYR A 47 -10.56 -12.74 7.67
N GLU A 48 -11.27 -12.09 8.58
CA GLU A 48 -10.75 -11.35 9.73
C GLU A 48 -9.93 -12.26 10.65
N ASP A 49 -10.41 -13.48 10.87
CA ASP A 49 -9.78 -14.46 11.77
C ASP A 49 -8.89 -15.49 11.05
N THR A 50 -8.71 -15.37 9.73
CA THR A 50 -7.96 -16.38 8.94
C THR A 50 -6.87 -15.75 8.09
N VAL A 51 -7.23 -15.13 6.97
CA VAL A 51 -6.29 -14.66 5.95
C VAL A 51 -5.68 -13.31 6.34
N PHE A 52 -6.46 -12.39 6.90
CA PHE A 52 -5.96 -11.03 7.17
C PHE A 52 -4.78 -10.98 8.15
N PRO A 53 -4.78 -11.73 9.28
CA PRO A 53 -3.64 -11.72 10.19
C PRO A 53 -2.35 -12.24 9.53
N GLN A 54 -2.48 -13.27 8.69
CA GLN A 54 -1.36 -13.87 7.95
C GLN A 54 -0.83 -12.91 6.89
N LEU A 55 -1.73 -12.24 6.17
CA LEU A 55 -1.40 -11.25 5.17
C LEU A 55 -0.69 -10.03 5.79
N GLN A 56 -1.21 -9.49 6.90
CA GLN A 56 -0.56 -8.41 7.64
C GLN A 56 0.86 -8.79 8.06
N ASN A 57 1.04 -9.98 8.64
CA ASN A 57 2.37 -10.46 9.03
C ASN A 57 3.32 -10.60 7.83
N ALA A 58 2.84 -11.12 6.70
CA ALA A 58 3.63 -11.26 5.48
C ALA A 58 4.07 -9.91 4.91
N LEU A 59 3.17 -8.91 4.91
CA LEU A 59 3.48 -7.54 4.48
C LEU A 59 4.50 -6.87 5.42
N LEU A 60 4.33 -7.01 6.73
CA LEU A 60 5.28 -6.52 7.73
C LEU A 60 6.66 -7.17 7.59
N ALA A 61 6.71 -8.44 7.17
CA ALA A 61 7.96 -9.16 6.91
C ALA A 61 8.56 -8.88 5.52
N GLY A 62 7.84 -8.20 4.62
CA GLY A 62 8.30 -7.93 3.24
C GLY A 62 8.30 -9.18 2.34
N HIS A 63 7.48 -10.18 2.65
CA HIS A 63 7.39 -11.42 1.89
C HIS A 63 6.70 -11.22 0.54
N ASP A 64 7.04 -12.08 -0.41
CA ASP A 64 6.23 -12.28 -1.62
C ASP A 64 5.01 -13.14 -1.30
N ILE A 65 3.84 -12.76 -1.82
CA ILE A 65 2.56 -13.37 -1.47
C ILE A 65 1.89 -13.92 -2.73
N VAL A 66 1.42 -15.16 -2.65
CA VAL A 66 0.63 -15.80 -3.71
C VAL A 66 -0.75 -16.15 -3.14
N PHE A 67 -1.80 -15.61 -3.75
CA PHE A 67 -3.18 -15.93 -3.37
C PHE A 67 -3.68 -17.16 -4.14
N LEU A 68 -3.95 -18.25 -3.41
CA LEU A 68 -4.55 -19.47 -3.94
C LEU A 68 -5.96 -19.64 -3.37
N GLY A 69 -6.90 -20.08 -4.19
CA GLY A 69 -8.28 -20.29 -3.78
C GLY A 69 -9.23 -20.47 -4.97
N GLU A 70 -10.49 -20.77 -4.70
CA GLU A 70 -11.51 -20.96 -5.72
C GLU A 70 -11.99 -19.64 -6.34
N ARG A 71 -12.77 -19.75 -7.42
CA ARG A 71 -13.40 -18.59 -8.06
C ARG A 71 -14.43 -17.98 -7.10
N GLY A 72 -14.41 -16.65 -6.94
CA GLY A 72 -15.34 -15.94 -6.07
C GLY A 72 -14.85 -15.69 -4.64
N GLN A 73 -13.68 -16.20 -4.26
CA GLN A 73 -13.12 -16.05 -2.91
C GLN A 73 -12.42 -14.70 -2.64
N ALA A 74 -12.81 -13.63 -3.33
CA ALA A 74 -12.31 -12.26 -3.11
C ALA A 74 -10.80 -12.00 -3.32
N LYS A 75 -10.01 -12.93 -3.89
CA LYS A 75 -8.57 -12.73 -4.18
C LYS A 75 -8.24 -11.38 -4.84
N THR A 76 -8.95 -11.05 -5.92
CA THR A 76 -8.76 -9.78 -6.65
C THR A 76 -9.13 -8.56 -5.80
N ARG A 77 -10.12 -8.69 -4.90
CA ARG A 77 -10.56 -7.59 -4.03
C ARG A 77 -9.49 -7.31 -2.97
N ILE A 78 -8.93 -8.36 -2.35
CA ILE A 78 -7.81 -8.24 -1.41
C ILE A 78 -6.62 -7.54 -2.09
N ILE A 79 -6.22 -7.99 -3.29
CA ILE A 79 -5.11 -7.37 -4.03
C ILE A 79 -5.36 -5.88 -4.31
N ARG A 80 -6.60 -5.49 -4.65
CA ARG A 80 -6.95 -4.09 -4.88
C ARG A 80 -6.88 -3.25 -3.61
N SER A 81 -7.29 -3.78 -2.47
CA SER A 81 -7.16 -3.08 -1.18
C SER A 81 -5.69 -2.83 -0.79
N LEU A 82 -4.74 -3.68 -1.22
CA LEU A 82 -3.32 -3.43 -0.97
C LEU A 82 -2.80 -2.16 -1.67
N VAL A 83 -3.45 -1.71 -2.75
CA VAL A 83 -3.10 -0.44 -3.42
C VAL A 83 -3.40 0.76 -2.54
N GLU A 84 -4.33 0.65 -1.59
CA GLU A 84 -4.63 1.71 -0.61
C GLU A 84 -3.52 1.91 0.43
N LEU A 85 -2.50 1.04 0.44
CA LEU A 85 -1.30 1.18 1.26
C LEU A 85 -0.17 1.91 0.53
N LEU A 86 -0.36 2.29 -0.74
CA LEU A 86 0.59 3.13 -1.47
C LEU A 86 0.29 4.61 -1.25
N ASP A 87 1.32 5.44 -1.32
CA ASP A 87 1.22 6.88 -1.28
C ASP A 87 0.36 7.37 -2.47
N GLU A 88 -0.56 8.30 -2.21
CA GLU A 88 -1.51 8.81 -3.20
C GLU A 88 -0.80 9.48 -4.39
N TRP A 89 0.39 10.05 -4.15
CA TRP A 89 1.14 10.82 -5.13
C TRP A 89 2.57 10.30 -5.26
N MET A 90 2.98 10.04 -6.51
CA MET A 90 4.34 9.68 -6.86
C MET A 90 4.91 10.71 -7.84
N PRO A 91 6.12 11.24 -7.61
CA PRO A 91 6.73 12.16 -8.55
C PRO A 91 7.09 11.42 -9.85
N ILE A 92 6.80 12.06 -10.98
CA ILE A 92 7.15 11.56 -12.32
C ILE A 92 7.98 12.61 -13.06
N ILE A 93 8.78 12.15 -14.03
CA ILE A 93 9.39 13.05 -15.02
C ILE A 93 8.46 13.03 -16.24
N ALA A 94 7.99 14.19 -16.67
CA ALA A 94 7.13 14.25 -17.86
C ALA A 94 7.85 13.67 -19.09
N GLY A 95 7.19 12.77 -19.83
CA GLY A 95 7.77 12.08 -20.98
C GLY A 95 8.65 10.88 -20.63
N SER A 96 8.59 10.39 -19.38
CA SER A 96 9.29 9.17 -18.93
C SER A 96 8.36 7.96 -18.78
N GLU A 97 7.18 7.99 -19.41
CA GLU A 97 6.31 6.82 -19.58
C GLU A 97 6.99 5.65 -20.33
#